data_AF-A0A5C0SL81-F1
#
_entry.id   AF-A0A5C0SL81-F1
#
_cell.length_a   1.000
_cell.length_b   1.000
_cell.length_c   1.000
_cell.angle_alpha   90.00
_cell.angle_beta   90.00
_cell.angle_gamma   90.00
#
_symmetry.space_group_name_H-M   'P 1'
#
loop_
_entity.id
_entity.type
_entity.pdbx_description
1 polymer ?
#
loop_
_entity_poly.entity_id
_entity_poly.type
_entity_poly.pdbx_seq_one_letter_code
_entity_poly.pdbx_strand_id
1 'polypeptide(L)'
;MIPFQFITAFLLIAMGIYALLYKRNLIKLILALNIIDAGIHLLLISFGYRIEAGQIPTAPIYTGYETVKSAMVAPIPQALTLTSIVIGVCVLSLAMALTINAYRHYGSLDVNKLRRLRG
;
A
#
# COMPACT_ATOMS: atom_id res chain seq x y z
N MET A 1 15.21 14.55 7.24
CA MET A 1 13.93 14.03 7.78
C MET A 1 13.58 12.62 7.29
N ILE A 2 14.34 12.06 6.35
CA ILE A 2 14.23 10.71 5.74
C ILE A 2 14.12 9.49 6.71
N PRO A 3 14.76 9.44 7.90
CA PRO A 3 14.71 8.22 8.72
C PRO A 3 13.33 7.97 9.32
N PHE A 4 12.53 9.02 9.57
CA PHE A 4 11.22 8.85 10.18
C PHE A 4 10.25 8.13 9.23
N GLN A 5 10.24 8.48 7.93
CA GLN A 5 9.36 7.84 6.96
C GLN A 5 9.66 6.34 6.81
N PHE A 6 10.94 5.96 6.82
CA PHE A 6 11.31 4.55 6.75
C PHE A 6 10.82 3.78 7.98
N ILE A 7 11.00 4.34 9.19
CA ILE A 7 10.49 3.72 10.42
C ILE A 7 8.96 3.59 10.36
N THR A 8 8.24 4.64 9.94
CA THR A 8 6.78 4.61 9.80
C THR A 8 6.33 3.57 8.78
N ALA A 9 7.00 3.47 7.64
CA ALA A 9 6.68 2.48 6.61
C ALA A 9 6.89 1.04 7.11
N PHE A 10 8.01 0.78 7.79
CA PHE A 10 8.27 -0.53 8.41
C PHE A 10 7.24 -0.86 9.49
N LEU A 11 6.84 0.11 10.31
CA LEU A 11 5.79 -0.08 11.32
C LEU A 11 4.43 -0.38 10.68
N LEU A 12 4.06 0.29 9.59
CA LEU A 12 2.82 0.01 8.86
C LEU A 12 2.82 -1.41 8.29
N ILE A 13 3.91 -1.82 7.63
CA ILE A 13 4.05 -3.17 7.07
C ILE A 13 3.97 -4.21 8.20
N ALA A 14 4.70 -4.00 9.31
CA ALA A 14 4.69 -4.91 10.45
C ALA A 14 3.29 -5.00 11.10
N MET A 15 2.58 -3.86 11.24
CA MET A 15 1.22 -3.83 11.77
C MET A 15 0.24 -4.57 10.85
N GLY A 16 0.38 -4.40 9.54
CA GLY A 16 -0.42 -5.12 8.55
C GLY A 16 -0.20 -6.63 8.61
N ILE A 17 1.06 -7.09 8.68
CA ILE A 17 1.40 -8.51 8.84
C ILE A 17 0.85 -9.05 10.17
N TYR A 18 0.99 -8.31 11.26
CA TYR A 18 0.43 -8.69 12.56
C TYR A 18 -1.10 -8.84 12.51
N ALA A 19 -1.79 -7.87 11.90
CA ALA A 19 -3.23 -7.93 11.71
C ALA A 19 -3.65 -9.12 10.84
N LEU A 20 -2.87 -9.45 9.81
CA LEU A 20 -3.12 -10.59 8.93
C LEU A 20 -3.05 -11.93 9.67
N LEU A 21 -2.10 -12.09 10.61
CA LEU A 21 -1.92 -13.34 11.36
C LEU A 21 -2.94 -13.52 12.50
N TYR A 22 -3.30 -12.44 13.20
CA TYR A 22 -4.13 -12.54 14.40
C TYR A 22 -5.63 -12.32 14.16
N LYS A 23 -6.03 -11.61 13.09
CA LYS A 23 -7.45 -11.35 12.82
C LYS A 23 -8.04 -12.50 12.01
N ARG A 24 -9.24 -12.93 12.41
CA ARG A 24 -9.97 -14.05 11.77
C ARG A 24 -11.09 -13.61 10.84
N ASN A 25 -11.48 -12.34 10.90
CA ASN A 25 -12.56 -11.81 10.09
C ASN A 25 -12.01 -11.45 8.70
N LEU A 26 -12.62 -11.99 7.64
CA LEU A 26 -12.24 -11.75 6.24
C LEU A 26 -12.11 -10.26 5.89
N ILE A 27 -13.01 -9.41 6.38
CA ILE A 27 -12.96 -7.96 6.11
C ILE A 27 -11.71 -7.35 6.77
N LYS A 28 -11.35 -7.79 7.98
CA LYS A 28 -10.15 -7.31 8.68
C LYS A 28 -8.87 -7.79 7.99
N LEU A 29 -8.89 -8.97 7.39
CA LEU A 29 -7.78 -9.50 6.59
C LEU A 29 -7.58 -8.67 5.31
N ILE A 30 -8.66 -8.34 4.61
CA ILE A 30 -8.62 -7.45 3.43
C ILE A 30 -8.07 -6.07 3.81
N LEU A 31 -8.51 -5.52 4.94
CA LEU A 31 -7.99 -4.24 5.44
C LEU A 31 -6.50 -4.33 5.83
N ALA A 32 -6.07 -5.45 6.40
CA ALA A 32 -4.67 -5.70 6.72
C ALA A 32 -3.79 -5.69 5.45
N LEU A 33 -4.26 -6.31 4.36
CA LEU A 33 -3.56 -6.26 3.06
C LEU A 33 -3.43 -4.83 2.53
N ASN A 34 -4.48 -4.02 2.63
CA ASN A 34 -4.45 -2.62 2.22
C ASN A 34 -3.42 -1.80 3.04
N ILE A 35 -3.33 -2.04 4.35
CA ILE A 35 -2.33 -1.39 5.21
C ILE A 35 -0.89 -1.75 4.79
N ILE A 36 -0.65 -3.02 4.41
CA ILE A 36 0.66 -3.46 3.90
C ILE A 36 0.99 -2.71 2.61
N ASP A 37 0.07 -2.66 1.64
CA ASP A 37 0.26 -1.94 0.37
C ASP A 37 0.59 -0.46 0.62
N ALA A 38 -0.15 0.21 1.50
CA ALA A 38 0.12 1.60 1.85
C ALA A 38 1.52 1.81 2.45
N GLY A 39 1.98 0.88 3.29
CA GLY A 39 3.34 0.89 3.85
C GLY A 39 4.42 0.72 2.77
N ILE A 40 4.18 -0.17 1.80
CA ILE A 40 5.08 -0.39 0.65
C ILE A 40 5.12 0.86 -0.25
N HIS A 41 3.97 1.48 -0.54
CA HIS A 41 3.91 2.73 -1.33
C HIS A 41 4.68 3.86 -0.68
N LEU A 42 4.53 4.02 0.65
CA LEU A 42 5.28 5.02 1.42
C LEU A 42 6.80 4.77 1.33
N LEU A 43 7.22 3.50 1.41
CA LEU A 43 8.62 3.09 1.30
C LEU A 43 9.19 3.36 -0.10
N LEU A 44 8.44 3.04 -1.16
CA LEU A 44 8.82 3.31 -2.55
C LEU A 44 9.00 4.81 -2.82
N ILE A 45 8.03 5.63 -2.41
CA ILE A 45 8.12 7.09 -2.60
C ILE A 45 9.30 7.66 -1.80
N SER A 46 9.53 7.16 -0.58
CA SER A 46 10.66 7.60 0.25
C SER A 46 12.02 7.34 -0.39
N PHE A 47 12.18 6.25 -1.16
CA PHE A 47 13.41 6.00 -1.94
C PHE A 47 13.60 6.96 -3.12
N GLY A 48 12.52 7.47 -3.69
CA GLY A 48 12.57 8.45 -4.79
C GLY A 48 12.93 9.87 -4.35
N TYR A 49 12.85 10.14 -3.03
CA TYR A 49 13.13 11.44 -2.46
C TYR A 49 14.64 11.65 -2.29
N ARG A 50 15.26 12.34 -3.26
CA ARG A 50 16.67 12.74 -3.19
C ARG A 50 16.78 14.20 -2.77
N ILE A 51 17.52 14.44 -1.70
CA ILE A 51 17.95 15.79 -1.30
C ILE A 51 19.36 15.97 -1.85
N GLU A 52 19.48 16.64 -2.99
CA GLU A 52 20.78 17.10 -3.47
C GLU A 52 21.02 18.53 -2.96
N ALA A 53 22.19 18.75 -2.34
CA ALA A 53 22.71 20.07 -1.96
C ALA A 53 21.82 20.98 -1.08
N GLY A 54 20.93 20.41 -0.26
CA GLY A 54 20.11 21.20 0.69
C GLY A 54 18.97 22.00 0.07
N GLN A 55 18.69 21.81 -1.23
CA GLN A 55 17.51 22.37 -1.89
C GLN A 55 16.30 21.46 -1.69
N ILE A 56 15.12 22.07 -1.57
CA ILE A 56 13.85 21.32 -1.52
C ILE A 56 13.59 20.80 -2.94
N PRO A 57 13.59 19.46 -3.13
CA PRO A 57 13.45 18.92 -4.47
C PRO A 57 12.03 19.13 -5.00
N THR A 58 11.91 19.44 -6.28
CA THR A 58 10.63 19.71 -6.94
C THR A 58 10.06 18.46 -7.58
N ALA A 59 8.76 18.47 -7.85
CA ALA A 59 8.15 17.45 -8.70
C ALA A 59 8.78 17.51 -10.11
N PRO A 60 8.90 16.36 -10.82
CA PRO A 60 9.47 16.27 -12.16
C PRO A 60 8.48 16.78 -13.22
N ILE A 61 8.16 18.08 -13.14
CA ILE A 61 7.23 18.78 -14.03
C ILE A 61 7.98 19.96 -14.63
N TYR A 62 8.17 19.94 -15.96
CA TYR A 62 8.99 20.93 -16.66
C TYR A 62 8.28 22.26 -16.94
N THR A 63 6.95 22.31 -16.84
CA THR A 63 6.19 23.54 -17.05
C THR A 63 6.46 24.54 -15.92
N GLY A 64 7.07 25.69 -16.24
CA GLY A 64 7.41 26.71 -15.25
C GLY A 64 8.72 26.43 -14.48
N TYR A 65 9.58 25.52 -14.96
CA TYR A 65 10.83 25.15 -14.28
C TYR A 65 11.87 26.27 -14.20
N GLU A 66 11.79 27.27 -15.09
CA GLU A 66 12.75 28.37 -15.15
C GLU A 66 12.82 29.23 -13.87
N THR A 67 11.74 29.25 -13.07
CA THR A 67 11.67 30.02 -11.82
C THR A 67 12.22 29.27 -10.61
N VAL A 68 12.29 27.93 -10.64
CA VAL A 68 12.52 27.13 -9.43
C VAL A 68 13.94 26.54 -9.37
N LYS A 69 14.63 26.35 -10.51
CA LYS A 69 16.04 25.88 -10.63
C LYS A 69 16.53 25.03 -9.44
N SER A 70 15.77 23.99 -9.11
CA SER A 70 16.02 23.11 -7.97
C SER A 70 16.02 21.66 -8.45
N ALA A 71 16.71 20.80 -7.72
CA ALA A 71 16.80 19.37 -8.04
C ALA A 71 15.40 18.74 -8.13
N MET A 72 15.18 17.84 -9.09
CA MET A 72 13.92 17.10 -9.22
C MET A 72 14.00 15.76 -8.49
N VAL A 73 12.89 15.31 -7.92
CA VAL A 73 12.79 13.94 -7.38
C VAL A 73 12.81 12.89 -8.49
N ALA A 74 13.20 11.66 -8.17
CA ALA A 74 13.24 10.58 -9.16
C ALA A 74 11.82 10.23 -9.64
N PRO A 75 11.55 10.22 -10.96
CA PRO A 75 10.23 9.90 -11.51
C PRO A 75 9.92 8.39 -11.48
N ILE A 76 10.94 7.54 -11.41
CA ILE A 76 10.79 6.06 -11.51
C ILE A 76 9.90 5.50 -10.38
N PRO A 77 10.12 5.82 -9.08
CA PRO A 77 9.28 5.29 -8.02
C PRO A 77 7.83 5.79 -8.09
N GLN A 78 7.59 6.98 -8.65
CA GLN A 78 6.23 7.52 -8.82
C GLN A 78 5.42 6.67 -9.81
N ALA A 79 6.02 6.32 -10.95
CA ALA A 79 5.39 5.45 -11.93
C ALA A 79 5.10 4.05 -11.36
N LEU A 80 6.06 3.45 -10.65
CA LEU A 80 5.89 2.14 -10.00
C LEU A 80 4.75 2.15 -8.98
N THR A 81 4.68 3.19 -8.14
CA THR A 81 3.62 3.31 -7.12
C THR A 81 2.25 3.49 -7.76
N LEU A 82 2.11 4.28 -8.82
CA LEU A 82 0.82 4.43 -9.53
C LEU A 82 0.32 3.10 -10.09
N THR A 83 1.19 2.31 -10.73
CA THR A 83 0.82 0.98 -11.23
C THR A 83 0.44 0.04 -10.08
N SER A 84 1.19 0.07 -8.97
CA SER A 84 0.89 -0.75 -7.80
C SER A 84 -0.45 -0.40 -7.15
N ILE A 85 -0.81 0.89 -7.05
CA ILE A 85 -2.10 1.32 -6.51
C ILE A 85 -3.27 0.74 -7.32
N VAL A 86 -3.19 0.79 -8.65
CA VAL A 86 -4.24 0.25 -9.53
C VAL A 86 -4.41 -1.26 -9.30
N ILE A 87 -3.30 -2.01 -9.26
CA ILE A 87 -3.32 -3.46 -8.98
C ILE A 87 -3.91 -3.73 -7.60
N GLY A 88 -3.51 -2.97 -6.58
CA GLY A 88 -4.02 -3.10 -5.21
C GLY A 88 -5.54 -2.96 -5.13
N VAL A 89 -6.10 -1.93 -5.79
CA VAL A 89 -7.57 -1.73 -5.85
C VAL A 89 -8.28 -2.87 -6.57
N CYS A 90 -7.71 -3.40 -7.66
CA CYS A 90 -8.27 -4.56 -8.37
C CYS A 90 -8.32 -5.81 -7.48
N VAL A 91 -7.22 -6.10 -6.76
CA VAL A 91 -7.14 -7.24 -5.83
C VAL A 91 -8.10 -7.05 -4.66
N LEU A 92 -8.19 -5.85 -4.10
CA LEU A 92 -9.10 -5.53 -3.00
C LEU A 92 -10.57 -5.71 -3.40
N SER A 93 -10.93 -5.23 -4.59
CA SER A 93 -12.27 -5.38 -5.16
C SER A 93 -12.64 -6.85 -5.34
N LEU A 94 -11.73 -7.64 -5.93
CA LEU A 94 -11.93 -9.08 -6.11
C LEU A 94 -12.08 -9.80 -4.76
N ALA A 95 -11.20 -9.50 -3.80
CA ALA A 95 -11.24 -10.10 -2.46
C ALA A 95 -12.54 -9.77 -1.73
N MET A 96 -13.03 -8.52 -1.86
CA MET A 96 -14.31 -8.10 -1.29
C MET A 96 -15.49 -8.81 -1.97
N ALA A 97 -15.49 -8.91 -3.31
CA ALA A 97 -16.52 -9.64 -4.04
C ALA A 97 -16.58 -11.12 -3.64
N LEU A 98 -15.43 -11.77 -3.51
CA LEU A 98 -15.32 -13.14 -3.00
C LEU A 98 -15.82 -13.26 -1.56
N THR A 99 -15.50 -12.29 -0.70
CA THR A 99 -15.96 -12.26 0.70
C THR A 99 -17.48 -12.15 0.79
N ILE A 100 -18.10 -11.28 -0.03
CA ILE A 100 -19.55 -11.15 -0.12
C ILE A 100 -20.18 -12.45 -0.62
N ASN A 101 -19.60 -13.07 -1.65
CA ASN A 101 -20.09 -14.34 -2.19
C ASN A 101 -19.99 -15.45 -1.13
N ALA A 102 -18.85 -15.60 -0.46
CA ALA A 102 -18.65 -16.56 0.63
C ALA A 102 -19.64 -16.34 1.77
N TYR A 103 -19.91 -15.08 2.14
CA TYR A 103 -20.89 -14.77 3.17
C TYR A 103 -22.31 -15.22 2.78
N ARG A 104 -22.70 -15.09 1.51
CA ARG A 104 -24.01 -15.58 1.03
C ARG A 104 -24.16 -17.11 1.13
N HIS A 105 -23.07 -17.87 0.95
CA HIS A 105 -23.12 -19.33 1.01
C HIS A 105 -22.93 -19.90 2.43
N TYR A 106 -22.05 -19.33 3.23
CA TYR A 106 -21.68 -19.89 4.54
C TYR A 106 -22.25 -19.11 5.73
N GLY A 107 -22.78 -17.89 5.53
CA GLY A 107 -23.31 -17.03 6.60
C GLY A 107 -22.27 -16.58 7.63
N SER A 108 -20.98 -16.83 7.39
CA SER A 108 -19.90 -16.52 8.33
C SER A 108 -18.73 -15.83 7.64
N LEU A 109 -18.18 -14.81 8.31
CA LEU A 109 -16.97 -14.08 7.89
C LEU A 109 -15.71 -14.57 8.60
N ASP A 110 -15.81 -15.64 9.40
CA ASP A 110 -14.71 -16.21 10.15
C ASP A 110 -14.00 -17.28 9.31
N VAL A 111 -12.72 -17.06 9.01
CA VAL A 111 -11.90 -17.95 8.19
C VAL A 111 -11.86 -19.37 8.74
N ASN A 112 -11.87 -19.55 10.07
CA ASN A 112 -11.82 -20.88 10.67
C ASN A 112 -13.15 -21.65 10.53
N LYS A 113 -14.26 -20.93 10.36
CA LYS A 113 -15.59 -21.52 10.19
C LYS A 113 -15.89 -21.89 8.74
N LEU A 114 -15.07 -21.41 7.79
CA LEU A 114 -15.14 -21.79 6.37
C LEU A 114 -14.54 -23.18 6.09
N ARG A 115 -14.30 -24.00 7.12
CA ARG A 115 -13.60 -25.29 7.06
C ARG A 115 -14.47 -26.46 6.58
N ARG A 116 -15.24 -26.26 5.51
CA ARG A 116 -15.88 -27.36 4.77
C ARG A 116 -15.71 -27.14 3.27
N LEU A 117 -14.49 -27.32 2.78
CA LEU A 117 -14.33 -27.95 1.48
C LEU A 117 -14.74 -29.42 1.67
N ARG A 118 -16.05 -29.69 1.51
CA ARG A 118 -16.52 -31.05 1.23
C ARG A 118 -16.12 -31.35 -0.22
N GLY A 119 -14.88 -31.80 -0.38
CA GLY A 119 -14.51 -32.73 -1.45
C GLY A 119 -14.70 -34.14 -0.94
#